data_AF-A0A4R1U6V4-F1
#
_entry.id   AF-A0A4R1U6V4-F1
#
_cell.length_a   1.000
_cell.length_b   1.000
_cell.length_c   1.000
_cell.angle_alpha   90.00
_cell.angle_beta   90.00
_cell.angle_gamma   90.00
#
_symmetry.space_group_name_H-M   'P 1'
#
loop_
_entity.id
_entity.type
_entity.pdbx_description
1 polymer ?
#
loop_
_entity_poly.entity_id
_entity_poly.type
_entity_poly.pdbx_seq_one_letter_code
_entity_poly.pdbx_strand_id
1 'polypeptide(L)'
;MGKTSAIIRIAVTVALTVMSATAKSQVFVPPSGYSGAPGPEVAVEPELGAPALTPILAASLSDRFNVDPGYRRAASASVKIIGAYTIADRDGAHLIDAWSAGYLPVTLRFSDDRCFVLSADYNGPKLSNARIATAANCDRPSAYDWKRPPAPPESPLKFIGTSWGFTAWSDPKWGNTVVSSPQGTAFEQLYSIRMPVTAIMAMNSPDSPTGNITVVGRVDGRLTIVTLQVSY
;
A
#
# COMPACT_ATOMS: atom_id res chain seq x y z
N MET A 1 34.31 35.30 -67.41
CA MET A 1 33.72 36.35 -66.55
C MET A 1 32.37 35.81 -66.10
N GLY A 2 32.15 35.24 -64.93
CA GLY A 2 32.63 35.59 -63.59
C GLY A 2 31.43 36.14 -62.81
N LYS A 3 30.80 35.30 -61.96
CA LYS A 3 30.34 35.65 -60.60
C LYS A 3 29.62 34.48 -59.91
N THR A 4 30.14 34.25 -58.73
CA THR A 4 29.90 33.30 -57.64
C THR A 4 28.56 33.48 -56.91
N SER A 5 28.09 32.38 -56.30
CA SER A 5 27.44 32.29 -54.96
C SER A 5 26.05 32.92 -54.78
N ALA A 6 25.10 32.41 -53.98
CA ALA A 6 25.10 31.39 -52.95
C ALA A 6 23.69 30.77 -52.83
N ILE A 7 23.63 29.47 -52.57
CA ILE A 7 22.41 28.79 -52.11
C ILE A 7 22.29 29.04 -50.60
N ILE A 8 21.28 29.81 -50.19
CA ILE A 8 20.96 30.00 -48.77
C ILE A 8 20.13 28.80 -48.32
N ARG A 9 20.76 27.85 -47.61
CA ARG A 9 20.05 26.85 -46.81
C ARG A 9 19.65 27.49 -45.49
N ILE A 10 18.38 27.85 -45.35
CA ILE A 10 17.81 28.23 -44.05
C ILE A 10 17.59 26.93 -43.27
N ALA A 11 18.51 26.64 -42.35
CA ALA A 11 18.31 25.63 -41.32
C ALA A 11 17.36 26.21 -40.26
N VAL A 12 16.09 25.79 -40.29
CA VAL A 12 15.17 26.05 -39.19
C VAL A 12 15.49 25.02 -38.10
N THR A 13 16.34 25.42 -37.16
CA THR A 13 16.52 24.69 -35.91
C THR A 13 15.28 24.95 -35.05
N VAL A 14 14.30 24.05 -35.12
CA VAL A 14 13.23 24.01 -34.12
C VAL A 14 13.88 23.50 -32.84
N ALA A 15 14.22 24.42 -31.94
CA ALA A 15 14.54 24.08 -30.57
C ALA A 15 13.26 23.50 -29.95
N LEU A 16 13.13 22.17 -29.93
CA LEU A 16 12.25 21.50 -29.00
C LEU A 16 12.82 21.74 -27.60
N THR A 17 12.41 22.84 -26.98
CA THR A 17 12.36 22.92 -25.53
C THR A 17 11.38 21.85 -25.07
N VAL A 18 11.91 20.66 -24.78
CA VAL A 18 11.22 19.67 -23.98
C VAL A 18 11.06 20.31 -22.61
N MET A 19 9.96 21.05 -22.43
CA MET A 19 9.49 21.37 -21.10
C MET A 19 9.21 20.01 -20.48
N SER A 20 10.09 19.59 -19.59
CA SER A 20 9.83 18.51 -18.65
C SER A 20 8.55 18.90 -17.92
N ALA A 21 7.42 18.42 -18.43
CA ALA A 21 6.20 18.36 -17.66
C ALA A 21 6.53 17.41 -16.51
N THR A 22 6.95 17.98 -15.38
CA THR A 22 6.85 17.30 -14.11
C THR A 22 5.39 16.93 -14.00
N ALA A 23 5.10 15.65 -14.24
CA ALA A 23 3.80 15.10 -13.98
C ALA A 23 3.52 15.42 -12.53
N LYS A 24 2.69 16.45 -12.28
CA LYS A 24 2.17 16.74 -10.95
C LYS A 24 1.58 15.42 -10.51
N SER A 25 2.17 14.79 -9.49
CA SER A 25 1.58 13.63 -8.83
C SER A 25 0.12 13.98 -8.62
N GLN A 26 -0.79 13.32 -9.34
CA GLN A 26 -2.20 13.56 -9.11
C GLN A 26 -2.46 13.18 -7.67
N VAL A 27 -2.99 14.14 -6.91
CA VAL A 27 -3.41 13.90 -5.53
C VAL A 27 -4.55 12.89 -5.66
N PHE A 28 -4.30 11.64 -5.27
CA PHE A 28 -5.34 10.65 -5.18
C PHE A 28 -6.43 11.20 -4.25
N VAL A 29 -7.61 11.42 -4.84
CA VAL A 29 -8.81 11.82 -4.13
C VAL A 29 -9.47 10.51 -3.71
N PRO A 30 -9.64 10.25 -2.41
CA PRO A 30 -10.26 9.02 -1.96
C PRO A 30 -11.71 8.96 -2.48
N PRO A 31 -12.29 7.77 -2.66
CA PRO A 31 -13.70 7.64 -3.02
C PRO A 31 -14.60 8.46 -2.08
N SER A 32 -15.74 8.95 -2.59
CA SER A 32 -16.73 9.67 -1.78
C SER A 32 -17.09 8.86 -0.52
N GLY A 33 -16.97 9.46 0.66
CA GLY A 33 -17.26 8.83 1.96
C GLY A 33 -16.04 8.52 2.83
N TYR A 34 -14.82 8.70 2.34
CA TYR A 34 -13.59 8.50 3.12
C TYR A 34 -12.95 9.79 3.64
N SER A 35 -13.50 10.97 3.31
CA SER A 35 -13.01 12.26 3.79
C SER A 35 -13.27 12.43 5.29
N GLY A 36 -12.21 12.68 6.07
CA GLY A 36 -12.33 13.07 7.46
C GLY A 36 -11.68 14.43 7.75
N ALA A 37 -11.92 14.93 8.96
CA ALA A 37 -11.32 16.18 9.42
C ALA A 37 -9.86 15.97 9.85
N PRO A 38 -9.01 17.01 9.75
CA PRO A 38 -7.69 16.96 10.36
C PRO A 38 -7.76 16.61 11.85
N GLY A 39 -6.84 15.75 12.29
CA GLY A 39 -6.77 15.29 13.68
C GLY A 39 -5.38 14.77 14.04
N PRO A 40 -5.15 14.36 15.30
CA PRO A 40 -3.91 13.71 15.70
C PRO A 40 -3.68 12.42 14.90
N GLU A 41 -2.46 11.87 14.87
CA GLU A 41 -2.21 10.62 14.14
C GLU A 41 -3.00 9.42 14.71
N VAL A 42 -3.20 9.42 16.03
CA VAL A 42 -4.04 8.48 16.79
C VAL A 42 -5.06 9.27 17.60
N ALA A 43 -6.29 8.77 17.72
CA ALA A 43 -7.35 9.39 18.51
C ALA A 43 -6.92 9.60 19.98
N VAL A 44 -7.34 10.72 20.59
CA VAL A 44 -6.91 11.11 21.94
C VAL A 44 -7.45 10.16 23.00
N GLU A 45 -8.69 9.71 22.85
CA GLU A 45 -9.35 8.83 23.79
C GLU A 45 -9.38 7.40 23.24
N PRO A 46 -8.56 6.47 23.78
CA PRO A 46 -8.60 5.08 23.39
C PRO A 46 -9.88 4.41 23.91
N GLU A 47 -10.40 3.45 23.16
CA GLU A 47 -11.50 2.63 23.64
C GLU A 47 -11.05 1.73 24.80
N LEU A 48 -11.88 1.63 25.84
CA LEU A 48 -11.61 0.78 26.99
C LEU A 48 -11.53 -0.69 26.56
N GLY A 49 -10.40 -1.34 26.84
CA GLY A 49 -10.18 -2.76 26.56
C GLY A 49 -9.56 -3.07 25.18
N ALA A 50 -9.48 -2.06 24.30
CA ALA A 50 -8.72 -2.15 23.06
C ALA A 50 -7.21 -2.02 23.29
N PRO A 51 -6.36 -2.70 22.49
CA PRO A 51 -4.91 -2.57 22.64
C PRO A 51 -4.46 -1.15 22.26
N ALA A 52 -3.38 -0.67 22.88
CA ALA A 52 -2.86 0.66 22.59
C ALA A 52 -2.33 0.75 21.15
N LEU A 53 -2.66 1.86 20.49
CA LEU A 53 -2.17 2.20 19.16
C LEU A 53 -1.08 3.27 19.31
N THR A 54 0.07 3.08 18.66
CA THR A 54 1.15 4.08 18.62
C THR A 54 1.51 4.38 17.18
N PRO A 55 1.55 5.65 16.76
CA PRO A 55 1.93 5.97 15.41
C PRO A 55 3.42 5.70 15.17
N ILE A 56 3.76 5.39 13.91
CA ILE A 56 5.13 5.25 13.44
C ILE A 56 5.37 6.34 12.39
N LEU A 57 6.49 7.05 12.52
CA LEU A 57 6.89 8.03 11.52
C LEU A 57 7.16 7.35 10.18
N ALA A 58 6.49 7.80 9.11
CA ALA A 58 6.67 7.24 7.76
C ALA A 58 8.15 7.23 7.32
N ALA A 59 8.93 8.22 7.73
CA ALA A 59 10.35 8.32 7.40
C ALA A 59 11.17 7.12 7.92
N SER A 60 10.82 6.56 9.09
CA SER A 60 11.53 5.42 9.70
C SER A 60 11.22 4.08 9.04
N LEU A 61 10.28 4.06 8.10
CA LEU A 61 9.87 2.86 7.36
C LEU A 61 10.11 3.01 5.86
N SER A 62 10.57 4.17 5.38
CA SER A 62 10.60 4.50 3.95
C SER A 62 11.50 3.56 3.13
N ASP A 63 12.61 3.12 3.70
CA ASP A 63 13.56 2.16 3.10
C ASP A 63 13.00 0.73 3.00
N ARG A 64 11.89 0.45 3.68
CA ARG A 64 11.24 -0.87 3.67
C ARG A 64 10.32 -1.07 2.49
N PHE A 65 9.82 -0.02 1.84
CA PHE A 65 8.85 -0.12 0.74
C PHE A 65 9.48 0.38 -0.55
N ASN A 66 9.74 -0.52 -1.49
CA ASN A 66 10.46 -0.20 -2.72
C ASN A 66 9.71 -0.70 -3.94
N VAL A 67 9.44 0.20 -4.89
CA VAL A 67 9.00 -0.19 -6.24
C VAL A 67 10.09 -1.06 -6.86
N ASP A 68 9.67 -2.13 -7.52
CA ASP A 68 10.59 -3.02 -8.20
C ASP A 68 11.17 -2.34 -9.46
N PRO A 69 12.50 -2.25 -9.61
CA PRO A 69 13.10 -1.64 -10.80
C PRO A 69 12.80 -2.38 -12.10
N GLY A 70 12.47 -3.68 -12.03
CA GLY A 70 12.08 -4.51 -13.17
C GLY A 70 10.60 -4.38 -13.55
N TYR A 71 9.79 -3.67 -12.75
CA TYR A 71 8.40 -3.41 -13.09
C TYR A 71 8.29 -2.57 -14.37
N ARG A 72 7.44 -2.97 -15.33
CA ARG A 72 7.38 -2.34 -16.66
C ARG A 72 7.08 -0.83 -16.64
N ARG A 73 6.46 -0.35 -15.56
CA ARG A 73 6.11 1.07 -15.33
C ARG A 73 6.79 1.63 -14.09
N ALA A 74 7.97 1.11 -13.72
CA ALA A 74 8.70 1.52 -12.52
C ALA A 74 8.88 3.05 -12.40
N ALA A 75 9.10 3.75 -13.53
CA ALA A 75 9.26 5.20 -13.55
C ALA A 75 8.00 6.01 -13.18
N SER A 76 6.81 5.44 -13.34
CA SER A 76 5.52 6.07 -12.99
C SER A 76 4.83 5.42 -11.79
N ALA A 77 5.34 4.27 -11.35
CA ALA A 77 4.87 3.59 -10.16
C ALA A 77 5.40 4.30 -8.90
N SER A 78 4.62 4.23 -7.82
CA SER A 78 5.01 4.78 -6.54
C SER A 78 4.40 4.01 -5.40
N VAL A 79 5.09 4.03 -4.26
CA VAL A 79 4.59 3.52 -2.98
C VAL A 79 4.86 4.57 -1.93
N LYS A 80 3.80 5.04 -1.26
CA LYS A 80 3.87 6.09 -0.24
C LYS A 80 3.15 5.61 1.01
N ILE A 81 3.82 5.70 2.16
CA ILE A 81 3.19 5.43 3.45
C ILE A 81 2.28 6.61 3.80
N ILE A 82 0.99 6.33 3.95
CA ILE A 82 -0.01 7.34 4.33
C ILE A 82 -0.49 7.17 5.77
N GLY A 83 -0.24 6.03 6.40
CA GLY A 83 -0.41 5.82 7.84
C GLY A 83 0.34 4.57 8.29
N ALA A 84 0.90 4.59 9.49
CA ALA A 84 1.63 3.46 10.06
C ALA A 84 1.47 3.46 11.57
N TYR A 85 1.13 2.30 12.13
CA TYR A 85 0.81 2.18 13.55
C TYR A 85 1.31 0.84 14.10
N THR A 86 1.93 0.86 15.29
CA THR A 86 2.09 -0.36 16.09
C THR A 86 0.87 -0.58 16.96
N ILE A 87 0.48 -1.83 17.10
CA ILE A 87 -0.51 -2.26 18.10
C ILE A 87 0.27 -2.93 19.23
N ALA A 88 0.01 -2.53 20.46
CA ALA A 88 0.61 -3.16 21.63
C ALA A 88 0.27 -4.66 21.64
N ASP A 89 1.32 -5.50 21.69
CA ASP A 89 1.12 -6.93 21.94
C ASP A 89 0.41 -7.10 23.29
N ARG A 90 -0.41 -8.14 23.40
CA ARG A 90 -1.13 -8.49 24.62
C ARG A 90 -0.57 -9.80 25.16
N ASP A 91 -0.39 -9.88 26.46
CA ASP A 91 0.18 -11.07 27.10
C ASP A 91 -0.62 -12.32 26.70
N GLY A 92 0.09 -13.29 26.11
CA GLY A 92 -0.47 -14.57 25.68
C GLY A 92 -1.36 -14.55 24.42
N ALA A 93 -1.65 -13.39 23.84
CA ALA A 93 -2.48 -13.29 22.64
C ALA A 93 -1.67 -12.80 21.43
N HIS A 94 -1.83 -13.47 20.30
CA HIS A 94 -1.21 -13.09 19.03
C HIS A 94 -2.24 -12.97 17.93
N LEU A 95 -1.95 -12.16 16.91
CA LEU A 95 -2.80 -12.03 15.73
C LEU A 95 -2.84 -13.37 14.97
N ILE A 96 -4.04 -13.83 14.65
CA ILE A 96 -4.27 -15.05 13.87
C ILE A 96 -4.89 -14.78 12.49
N ASP A 97 -5.63 -13.67 12.33
CA ASP A 97 -6.19 -13.26 11.04
C ASP A 97 -6.41 -11.74 10.98
N ALA A 98 -6.43 -11.19 9.78
CA ALA A 98 -6.78 -9.81 9.51
C ALA A 98 -7.43 -9.66 8.12
N TRP A 99 -8.50 -8.87 8.04
CA TRP A 99 -9.25 -8.68 6.78
C TRP A 99 -9.95 -7.32 6.70
N SER A 100 -10.36 -6.97 5.48
CA SER A 100 -11.18 -5.79 5.18
C SER A 100 -11.92 -6.01 3.86
N ALA A 101 -13.04 -5.30 3.67
CA ALA A 101 -13.71 -5.22 2.37
C ALA A 101 -12.89 -4.44 1.32
N GLY A 102 -12.00 -3.57 1.79
CA GLY A 102 -11.16 -2.71 0.98
C GLY A 102 -9.75 -2.66 1.58
N TYR A 103 -9.25 -1.45 1.86
CA TYR A 103 -7.98 -1.25 2.57
C TYR A 103 -8.19 -0.86 4.05
N LEU A 104 -9.29 -0.18 4.36
CA LEU A 104 -9.74 0.19 5.71
C LEU A 104 -11.28 0.12 5.76
N PRO A 105 -11.89 -0.04 6.94
CA PRO A 105 -11.25 -0.41 8.20
C PRO A 105 -10.73 -1.86 8.19
N VAL A 106 -9.78 -2.19 9.05
CA VAL A 106 -9.19 -3.54 9.17
C VAL A 106 -9.71 -4.22 10.42
N THR A 107 -10.34 -5.38 10.26
CA THR A 107 -10.66 -6.26 11.38
C THR A 107 -9.45 -7.14 11.68
N LEU A 108 -9.12 -7.28 12.95
CA LEU A 108 -8.01 -8.03 13.51
C LEU A 108 -8.57 -9.07 14.45
N ARG A 109 -8.25 -10.35 14.23
CA ARG A 109 -8.63 -11.44 15.12
C ARG A 109 -7.40 -11.97 15.84
N PHE A 110 -7.52 -12.07 17.16
CA PHE A 110 -6.47 -12.58 18.03
C PHE A 110 -6.77 -14.00 18.51
N SER A 111 -5.73 -14.70 18.98
CA SER A 111 -5.80 -16.09 19.44
C SER A 111 -6.62 -16.32 20.71
N ASP A 112 -7.06 -15.24 21.37
CA ASP A 112 -7.91 -15.25 22.56
C ASP A 112 -9.39 -14.97 22.22
N ASP A 113 -9.76 -15.16 20.95
CA ASP A 113 -11.08 -14.93 20.36
C ASP A 113 -11.59 -13.48 20.41
N ARG A 114 -10.74 -12.52 20.80
CA ARG A 114 -11.08 -11.10 20.69
C ARG A 114 -10.80 -10.57 19.30
N CYS A 115 -11.67 -9.66 18.87
CA CYS A 115 -11.51 -8.95 17.62
C CYS A 115 -11.55 -7.45 17.82
N PHE A 116 -10.75 -6.77 17.02
CA PHE A 116 -10.67 -5.32 17.00
C PHE A 116 -10.78 -4.81 15.58
N VAL A 117 -11.34 -3.62 15.42
CA VAL A 117 -11.40 -2.91 14.15
C VAL A 117 -10.50 -1.69 14.23
N LEU A 118 -9.45 -1.66 13.42
CA LEU A 118 -8.67 -0.46 13.17
C LEU A 118 -9.35 0.36 12.08
N SER A 119 -9.67 1.62 12.38
CA SER A 119 -10.14 2.60 11.40
C SER A 119 -9.33 3.88 11.51
N ALA A 120 -9.29 4.66 10.44
CA ALA A 120 -8.65 5.96 10.41
C ALA A 120 -9.38 6.85 9.40
N ASP A 121 -9.22 8.15 9.57
CA ASP A 121 -9.85 9.16 8.76
C ASP A 121 -8.86 9.63 7.67
N TYR A 122 -9.33 9.80 6.44
CA TYR A 122 -8.48 10.30 5.36
C TYR A 122 -8.41 11.83 5.40
N ASN A 123 -7.20 12.37 5.54
CA ASN A 123 -6.94 13.81 5.59
C ASN A 123 -5.81 14.18 4.61
N GLY A 124 -6.20 14.61 3.40
CA GLY A 124 -5.25 14.97 2.36
C GLY A 124 -4.38 13.77 1.95
N PRO A 125 -3.04 13.84 2.00
CA PRO A 125 -2.19 12.72 1.62
C PRO A 125 -1.93 11.70 2.75
N LYS A 126 -2.57 11.86 3.92
CA LYS A 126 -2.29 11.06 5.11
C LYS A 126 -3.57 10.57 5.80
N LEU A 127 -3.40 9.55 6.63
CA LEU A 127 -4.39 9.13 7.60
C LEU A 127 -4.21 9.89 8.91
N SER A 128 -5.33 10.24 9.53
CA SER A 128 -5.38 10.82 10.87
C SER A 128 -6.47 10.14 11.70
N ASN A 129 -6.47 10.45 12.99
CA ASN A 129 -7.47 10.00 13.95
C ASN A 129 -7.64 8.47 13.94
N ALA A 130 -6.52 7.74 13.84
CA ALA A 130 -6.56 6.30 13.85
C ALA A 130 -7.05 5.80 15.22
N ARG A 131 -7.97 4.85 15.18
CA ARG A 131 -8.67 4.31 16.34
C ARG A 131 -8.79 2.81 16.21
N ILE A 132 -8.72 2.14 17.35
CA ILE A 132 -8.95 0.70 17.47
C ILE A 132 -10.10 0.49 18.45
N ALA A 133 -11.10 -0.24 17.97
CA ALA A 133 -12.35 -0.47 18.68
C ALA A 133 -12.63 -1.97 18.76
N THR A 134 -13.41 -2.41 19.74
CA THR A 134 -13.86 -3.80 19.83
C THR A 134 -14.78 -4.11 18.65
N ALA A 135 -14.52 -5.22 17.96
CA ALA A 135 -15.40 -5.66 16.88
C ALA A 135 -16.61 -6.41 17.45
N ALA A 136 -17.81 -6.14 16.92
CA ALA A 136 -19.01 -6.87 17.29
C ALA A 136 -19.00 -8.33 16.80
N ASN A 137 -18.29 -8.61 15.71
CA ASN A 137 -18.13 -9.94 15.14
C ASN A 137 -16.68 -10.21 14.73
N CYS A 138 -16.31 -11.48 14.79
CA CYS A 138 -15.01 -12.00 14.38
C CYS A 138 -15.07 -12.75 13.05
N ASP A 139 -16.24 -12.82 12.43
CA ASP A 139 -16.44 -13.60 11.24
C ASP A 139 -15.85 -12.88 10.04
N ARG A 140 -14.95 -13.58 9.34
CA ARG A 140 -14.44 -13.17 8.04
C ARG A 140 -15.45 -13.58 6.97
N PRO A 141 -16.04 -12.63 6.23
CA PRO A 141 -16.88 -12.96 5.09
C PRO A 141 -16.11 -13.73 4.03
N SER A 142 -16.69 -14.82 3.51
CA SER A 142 -16.12 -15.60 2.40
C SER A 142 -15.93 -14.78 1.12
N ALA A 143 -16.66 -13.67 0.98
CA ALA A 143 -16.48 -12.71 -0.13
C ALA A 143 -15.08 -12.07 -0.17
N TYR A 144 -14.31 -12.16 0.92
CA TYR A 144 -12.92 -11.67 0.98
C TYR A 144 -11.88 -12.73 0.63
N ASP A 145 -12.32 -13.96 0.34
CA ASP A 145 -11.45 -15.04 -0.12
C ASP A 145 -11.33 -14.97 -1.64
N TRP A 146 -10.50 -14.02 -2.08
CA TRP A 146 -10.14 -13.87 -3.48
C TRP A 146 -9.44 -15.14 -3.99
N LYS A 147 -9.77 -15.54 -5.23
CA LYS A 147 -9.11 -16.68 -5.87
C LYS A 147 -7.60 -16.45 -5.87
N ARG A 148 -6.86 -17.40 -5.30
CA ARG A 148 -5.40 -17.42 -5.35
C ARG A 148 -4.95 -17.38 -6.81
N PRO A 149 -4.21 -16.36 -7.25
CA PRO A 149 -3.64 -16.36 -8.59
C PRO A 149 -2.53 -17.42 -8.71
N PRO A 150 -2.14 -17.80 -9.94
CA PRO A 150 -1.04 -18.73 -10.16
C PRO A 150 0.21 -18.26 -9.41
N ALA A 151 0.89 -19.20 -8.75
CA ALA A 151 2.18 -18.90 -8.14
C ALA A 151 3.18 -18.47 -9.24
N PRO A 152 4.09 -17.53 -8.95
CA PRO A 152 5.21 -17.27 -9.84
C PRO A 152 5.96 -18.56 -10.16
N PRO A 153 6.24 -18.86 -11.45
CA PRO A 153 6.90 -20.10 -11.85
C PRO A 153 8.23 -20.29 -11.10
N GLU A 154 8.47 -21.53 -10.64
CA GLU A 154 9.74 -21.95 -10.03
C GLU A 154 10.18 -21.10 -8.81
N SER A 155 9.23 -20.44 -8.16
CA SER A 155 9.51 -19.50 -7.09
C SER A 155 9.31 -20.11 -5.70
N PRO A 156 10.21 -19.87 -4.72
CA PRO A 156 10.01 -20.28 -3.32
C PRO A 156 9.00 -19.38 -2.57
N LEU A 157 8.35 -18.45 -3.28
CA LEU A 157 7.39 -17.50 -2.72
C LEU A 157 6.16 -18.20 -2.13
N LYS A 158 5.79 -17.82 -0.90
CA LYS A 158 4.63 -18.36 -0.18
C LYS A 158 3.47 -17.37 -0.25
N PHE A 159 2.30 -17.84 -0.69
CA PHE A 159 1.11 -17.00 -0.78
C PHE A 159 0.70 -16.46 0.60
N ILE A 160 0.44 -15.16 0.69
CA ILE A 160 -0.12 -14.50 1.88
C ILE A 160 -1.61 -14.24 1.67
N GLY A 161 -1.95 -13.53 0.59
CA GLY A 161 -3.33 -13.12 0.35
C GLY A 161 -3.48 -12.32 -0.94
N THR A 162 -4.72 -12.20 -1.40
CA THR A 162 -5.11 -11.36 -2.53
C THR A 162 -6.25 -10.45 -2.08
N SER A 163 -6.21 -9.18 -2.49
CA SER A 163 -7.29 -8.22 -2.29
C SER A 163 -7.35 -7.24 -3.46
N TRP A 164 -8.53 -7.07 -4.07
CA TRP A 164 -8.75 -6.14 -5.19
C TRP A 164 -7.67 -6.25 -6.29
N GLY A 165 -7.31 -7.49 -6.61
CA GLY A 165 -6.30 -7.82 -7.63
C GLY A 165 -4.84 -7.77 -7.16
N PHE A 166 -4.50 -7.03 -6.11
CA PHE A 166 -3.16 -7.07 -5.53
C PHE A 166 -2.93 -8.40 -4.81
N THR A 167 -1.75 -8.98 -5.00
CA THR A 167 -1.40 -10.25 -4.35
C THR A 167 -0.07 -10.14 -3.64
N ALA A 168 -0.05 -10.55 -2.37
CA ALA A 168 1.15 -10.58 -1.54
C ALA A 168 1.70 -11.99 -1.41
N TRP A 169 3.03 -12.08 -1.48
CA TRP A 169 3.80 -13.30 -1.35
C TRP A 169 4.95 -13.08 -0.38
N SER A 170 5.14 -13.97 0.59
CA SER A 170 6.33 -13.98 1.43
C SER A 170 7.50 -14.58 0.65
N ASP A 171 8.65 -13.92 0.69
CA ASP A 171 9.94 -14.42 0.25
C ASP A 171 10.76 -14.90 1.45
N PRO A 172 10.81 -16.23 1.69
CA PRO A 172 11.53 -16.78 2.84
C PRO A 172 13.06 -16.59 2.72
N LYS A 173 13.59 -16.42 1.50
CA LYS A 173 15.03 -16.30 1.27
C LYS A 173 15.54 -14.95 1.76
N TRP A 174 14.79 -13.89 1.49
CA TRP A 174 15.19 -12.53 1.81
C TRP A 174 14.45 -11.93 3.00
N GLY A 175 13.48 -12.66 3.59
CA GLY A 175 12.67 -12.18 4.71
C GLY A 175 11.74 -11.02 4.33
N ASN A 176 11.45 -10.86 3.04
CA ASN A 176 10.67 -9.76 2.49
C ASN A 176 9.31 -10.26 2.02
N THR A 177 8.42 -9.32 1.72
CA THR A 177 7.14 -9.59 1.06
C THR A 177 7.16 -8.95 -0.32
N VAL A 178 6.75 -9.69 -1.34
CA VAL A 178 6.57 -9.22 -2.71
C VAL A 178 5.09 -8.97 -2.95
N VAL A 179 4.75 -7.83 -3.56
CA VAL A 179 3.39 -7.57 -4.03
C VAL A 179 3.37 -7.43 -5.53
N SER A 180 2.48 -8.19 -6.18
CA SER A 180 2.28 -8.11 -7.62
C SER A 180 1.25 -7.05 -8.01
N SER A 181 1.39 -6.53 -9.24
CA SER A 181 0.43 -5.58 -9.81
C SER A 181 -0.97 -6.22 -9.94
N PRO A 182 -2.06 -5.44 -9.83
CA PRO A 182 -3.40 -5.96 -10.00
C PRO A 182 -3.69 -6.20 -11.49
N GLN A 183 -4.61 -7.12 -11.78
CA GLN A 183 -5.17 -7.37 -13.13
C GLN A 183 -4.20 -7.94 -14.18
N GLY A 184 -2.98 -8.35 -13.79
CA GLY A 184 -2.08 -9.09 -14.68
C GLY A 184 -2.53 -10.53 -14.92
N THR A 185 -2.42 -11.02 -16.15
CA THR A 185 -2.57 -12.46 -16.47
C THR A 185 -1.33 -13.28 -16.13
N ALA A 186 -0.22 -12.60 -15.84
CA ALA A 186 1.04 -13.16 -15.40
C ALA A 186 1.52 -12.46 -14.13
N PHE A 187 2.37 -13.14 -13.35
CA PHE A 187 3.02 -12.55 -12.20
C PHE A 187 3.93 -11.40 -12.65
N GLU A 188 3.68 -10.21 -12.12
CA GLU A 188 4.52 -9.03 -12.32
C GLU A 188 4.71 -8.36 -10.96
N GLN A 189 5.93 -8.43 -10.43
CA GLN A 189 6.27 -7.80 -9.16
C GLN A 189 6.20 -6.28 -9.29
N LEU A 190 5.39 -5.64 -8.45
CA LEU A 190 5.19 -4.19 -8.43
C LEU A 190 6.10 -3.54 -7.39
N TYR A 191 6.09 -4.06 -6.16
CA TYR A 191 6.95 -3.56 -5.09
C TYR A 191 7.31 -4.68 -4.11
N SER A 192 8.35 -4.41 -3.33
CA SER A 192 8.80 -5.25 -2.21
C SER A 192 8.65 -4.51 -0.89
N ILE A 193 8.35 -5.26 0.17
CA ILE A 193 8.24 -4.80 1.54
C ILE A 193 9.27 -5.55 2.38
N ARG A 194 10.21 -4.85 3.02
CA ARG A 194 11.14 -5.42 4.00
C ARG A 194 10.50 -5.54 5.38
N MET A 195 9.46 -6.36 5.40
CA MET A 195 8.63 -6.67 6.56
C MET A 195 8.00 -8.05 6.36
N PRO A 196 8.01 -8.92 7.38
CA PRO A 196 7.16 -10.11 7.41
C PRO A 196 5.69 -9.68 7.45
N VAL A 197 4.98 -9.83 6.33
CA VAL A 197 3.55 -9.55 6.19
C VAL A 197 2.75 -10.82 6.42
N THR A 198 1.66 -10.72 7.18
CA THR A 198 0.73 -11.81 7.45
C THR A 198 -0.62 -11.62 6.75
N ALA A 199 -0.97 -10.38 6.41
CA ALA A 199 -2.20 -10.09 5.68
C ALA A 199 -2.05 -8.85 4.78
N ILE A 200 -2.79 -8.86 3.68
CA ILE A 200 -2.92 -7.73 2.74
C ILE A 200 -4.40 -7.44 2.52
N MET A 201 -4.74 -6.15 2.63
CA MET A 201 -6.05 -5.59 2.33
C MET A 201 -5.80 -4.46 1.35
N ALA A 202 -6.65 -4.30 0.35
CA ALA A 202 -6.42 -3.32 -0.69
C ALA A 202 -7.71 -2.89 -1.36
N MET A 203 -7.68 -1.73 -2.00
CA MET A 203 -8.70 -1.28 -2.94
C MET A 203 -7.99 -0.54 -4.06
N ASN A 204 -8.13 -0.99 -5.31
CA ASN A 204 -7.67 -0.23 -6.46
C ASN A 204 -8.77 0.70 -6.97
N SER A 205 -8.37 1.77 -7.63
CA SER A 205 -9.28 2.68 -8.32
C SER A 205 -9.79 2.00 -9.60
N PRO A 206 -11.11 2.05 -9.89
CA PRO A 206 -11.64 1.56 -11.17
C PRO A 206 -11.24 2.47 -12.34
N ASP A 207 -10.96 3.75 -12.06
CA ASP A 207 -10.80 4.79 -13.08
C ASP A 207 -9.33 5.21 -13.29
N SER A 208 -8.40 4.72 -12.46
CA SER A 208 -6.99 5.11 -12.53
C SER A 208 -6.05 3.99 -12.03
N PRO A 209 -4.78 3.98 -12.48
CA PRO A 209 -3.77 3.03 -12.01
C PRO A 209 -3.25 3.40 -10.61
N THR A 210 -4.16 3.50 -9.65
CA THR A 210 -3.87 3.87 -8.27
C THR A 210 -4.65 2.99 -7.30
N GLY A 211 -4.25 3.00 -6.04
CA GLY A 211 -4.99 2.31 -4.99
C GLY A 211 -4.43 2.56 -3.61
N ASN A 212 -5.12 2.00 -2.62
CA ASN A 212 -4.63 1.92 -1.26
C ASN A 212 -4.43 0.47 -0.86
N ILE A 213 -3.38 0.23 -0.09
CA ILE A 213 -3.02 -1.11 0.38
C ILE A 213 -2.66 -1.00 1.85
N THR A 214 -3.35 -1.76 2.68
CA THR A 214 -3.00 -1.95 4.08
C THR A 214 -2.36 -3.32 4.25
N VAL A 215 -1.17 -3.34 4.82
CA VAL A 215 -0.48 -4.57 5.21
C VAL A 215 -0.43 -4.69 6.72
N VAL A 216 -0.64 -5.91 7.21
CA VAL A 216 -0.45 -6.26 8.62
C VAL A 216 0.74 -7.20 8.70
N GLY A 217 1.63 -6.95 9.65
CA GLY A 217 2.83 -7.76 9.83
C GLY A 217 3.59 -7.35 11.07
N ARG A 218 4.91 -7.60 11.07
CA ARG A 218 5.76 -7.19 12.20
C ARG A 218 6.95 -6.34 11.75
N VAL A 219 7.15 -5.20 12.41
CA VAL A 219 8.38 -4.39 12.31
C VAL A 219 9.13 -4.53 13.61
N ASP A 220 10.38 -5.01 13.53
CA ASP A 220 11.27 -5.18 14.69
C ASP A 220 10.58 -5.96 15.84
N GLY A 221 9.83 -7.00 15.47
CA GLY A 221 9.11 -7.86 16.40
C GLY A 221 7.75 -7.32 16.87
N ARG A 222 7.36 -6.09 16.56
CA ARG A 222 6.09 -5.48 17.01
C ARG A 222 5.00 -5.62 15.95
N LEU A 223 3.77 -5.94 16.35
CA LEU A 223 2.61 -5.95 15.44
C LEU A 223 2.40 -4.56 14.85
N THR A 224 2.45 -4.47 13.52
CA THR A 224 2.43 -3.21 12.78
C THR A 224 1.43 -3.28 11.63
N ILE A 225 0.68 -2.21 11.47
CA ILE A 225 -0.23 -1.97 10.36
C ILE A 225 0.27 -0.77 9.57
N VAL A 226 0.51 -0.94 8.28
CA VAL A 226 0.96 0.13 7.38
C VAL A 226 -0.03 0.27 6.24
N THR A 227 -0.58 1.47 6.07
CA THR A 227 -1.40 1.83 4.91
C THR A 227 -0.57 2.62 3.91
N LEU A 228 -0.64 2.17 2.67
CA LEU A 228 0.08 2.67 1.52
C LEU A 228 -0.91 3.32 0.55
N GLN A 229 -0.46 4.38 -0.12
CA GLN A 229 -0.99 4.82 -1.40
C GLN A 229 -0.03 4.35 -2.49
N VAL A 230 -0.57 3.73 -3.54
CA VAL A 230 0.23 3.16 -4.63
C VAL A 230 -0.23 3.67 -5.99
N SER A 231 0.70 3.74 -6.94
CA SER A 231 0.45 3.88 -8.38
C SER A 231 1.19 2.78 -9.16
N TYR A 232 0.60 2.29 -10.27
CA TYR A 232 1.13 1.15 -11.04
C TYR A 232 0.99 1.26 -12.57
#